data_AF-K3WEM3-F1
#
_entry.id   AF-K3WEM3-F1
#
_cell.length_a   1.000
_cell.length_b   1.000
_cell.length_c   1.000
_cell.angle_alpha   90.00
_cell.angle_beta   90.00
_cell.angle_gamma   90.00
#
_symmetry.space_group_name_H-M   'P 1'
#
loop_
_entity.id
_entity.type
_entity.pdbx_description
1 polymer ?
#
loop_
_entity_poly.entity_id
_entity_poly.type
_entity_poly.pdbx_seq_one_letter_code
_entity_poly.pdbx_strand_id
1 'polypeptide(L)'
;MNSHRQSATPVTTMRVAPLKLDVSPYRGGENEPLARWFVELDAAITARQLRDPIQQVLFAMSKLAGRAKSWAYGKRLAEPHCFYDLDDFKRELKKAFEPPQSEFRARAEF
;
A
#
# COMPACT_ATOMS: atom_id res chain seq x y z
N MET A 1 0.59 61.94 11.18
CA MET A 1 1.09 60.66 10.63
C MET A 1 0.94 59.59 11.70
N ASN A 2 -0.14 58.79 11.66
CA ASN A 2 -0.34 57.70 12.62
C ASN A 2 -0.14 56.36 11.89
N SER A 3 1.10 55.86 11.88
CA SER A 3 1.40 54.53 11.35
C SER A 3 0.86 53.45 12.29
N HIS A 4 -0.28 52.87 11.93
CA HIS A 4 -0.72 51.60 12.50
C HIS A 4 0.24 50.50 12.04
N ARG A 5 1.11 50.05 12.94
CA ARG A 5 1.91 48.84 12.73
C ARG A 5 1.01 47.64 13.02
N GLN A 6 0.39 47.08 11.99
CA GLN A 6 -0.29 45.79 12.10
C GLN A 6 0.77 44.71 12.38
N SER A 7 0.85 44.30 13.64
CA SER A 7 1.62 43.13 14.05
C SER A 7 0.90 41.88 13.53
N ALA A 8 1.36 41.34 12.41
CA ALA A 8 0.90 40.04 11.94
C ALA A 8 1.35 38.99 12.97
N THR A 9 0.40 38.39 13.68
CA THR A 9 0.65 37.20 14.49
C THR A 9 0.99 36.04 13.54
N PRO A 10 2.11 35.33 13.73
CA PRO A 10 2.36 34.13 12.94
C PRO A 10 1.28 33.11 13.29
N VAL A 11 0.42 32.78 12.32
CA VAL A 11 -0.47 31.62 12.43
C VAL A 11 0.43 30.39 12.42
N THR A 12 0.73 29.87 13.61
CA THR A 12 1.39 28.57 13.75
C THR A 12 0.40 27.51 13.31
N THR A 13 0.45 27.13 12.03
CA THR A 13 -0.11 25.83 11.60
C THR A 13 0.62 24.76 12.40
N MET A 14 -0.10 24.11 13.33
CA MET A 14 0.39 22.90 13.98
C MET A 14 0.51 21.81 12.91
N ARG A 15 1.72 21.58 12.41
CA ARG A 15 2.00 20.45 11.51
C ARG A 15 1.90 19.17 12.32
N VAL A 16 0.79 18.44 12.17
CA VAL A 16 0.63 17.12 12.78
C VAL A 16 1.63 16.17 12.13
N ALA A 17 2.46 15.52 12.95
CA ALA A 17 3.43 14.55 12.46
C ALA A 17 2.70 13.34 11.83
N PRO A 18 3.19 12.80 10.70
CA PRO A 18 2.60 11.61 10.12
C PRO A 18 2.64 10.42 11.07
N LEU A 19 1.53 9.69 11.14
CA LEU A 19 1.39 8.52 12.00
C LEU A 19 2.00 7.28 11.33
N LYS A 20 2.72 6.47 12.09
CA LYS A 20 3.27 5.19 11.61
C LYS A 20 2.35 4.05 12.05
N LEU A 21 1.31 3.78 11.27
CA LEU A 21 0.51 2.58 11.48
C LEU A 21 1.31 1.33 11.11
N ASP A 22 1.08 0.26 11.87
CA ASP A 22 1.59 -1.06 11.50
C ASP A 22 0.67 -1.72 10.46
N VAL A 23 1.28 -2.60 9.67
CA VAL A 23 0.60 -3.41 8.64
C VAL A 23 1.12 -4.82 8.81
N SER A 24 0.21 -5.76 9.00
CA SER A 24 0.54 -7.17 9.12
C SER A 24 1.29 -7.64 7.86
N PRO A 25 2.41 -8.38 7.96
CA PRO A 25 3.11 -8.83 6.77
C PRO A 25 2.25 -9.79 5.94
N TYR A 26 2.07 -9.51 4.65
CA TYR A 26 1.37 -10.44 3.74
C TYR A 26 2.35 -11.49 3.22
N ARG A 27 2.08 -12.77 3.50
CA ARG A 27 2.98 -13.88 3.11
C ARG A 27 2.65 -14.47 1.75
N GLY A 28 1.41 -14.30 1.28
CA GLY A 28 0.92 -14.88 0.03
C GLY A 28 0.32 -16.27 0.20
N GLY A 29 -0.22 -16.59 1.37
CA GLY A 29 -0.92 -17.86 1.59
C GLY A 29 -2.30 -17.91 0.95
N GLU A 30 -2.78 -19.11 0.57
CA GLU A 30 -4.07 -19.31 -0.11
C GLU A 30 -5.28 -18.85 0.71
N ASN A 31 -5.19 -18.97 2.04
CA ASN A 31 -6.24 -18.54 2.98
C ASN A 31 -5.95 -17.18 3.62
N GLU A 32 -4.89 -16.49 3.19
CA GLU A 32 -4.52 -15.19 3.75
C GLU A 32 -5.34 -14.09 3.06
N PRO A 33 -6.08 -13.26 3.82
CA PRO A 33 -7.08 -12.35 3.24
C PRO A 33 -6.42 -11.13 2.58
N LEU A 34 -6.06 -11.26 1.29
CA LEU A 34 -5.40 -10.20 0.51
C LEU A 34 -6.19 -8.89 0.49
N ALA A 35 -7.52 -8.96 0.36
CA ALA A 35 -8.38 -7.77 0.38
C ALA A 35 -8.30 -6.99 1.71
N ARG A 36 -8.29 -7.71 2.84
CA ARG A 36 -8.08 -7.09 4.17
C ARG A 36 -6.71 -6.43 4.24
N TRP A 37 -5.67 -7.10 3.74
CA TRP A 37 -4.32 -6.55 3.75
C TRP A 37 -4.20 -5.25 2.96
N PHE A 38 -4.89 -5.12 1.82
CA PHE A 38 -4.93 -3.85 1.08
C PHE A 38 -5.56 -2.71 1.89
N VAL A 39 -6.61 -2.99 2.67
CA VAL A 39 -7.23 -1.99 3.54
C VAL A 39 -6.27 -1.52 4.63
N GLU A 40 -5.54 -2.44 5.27
CA GLU A 40 -4.50 -2.10 6.26
C GLU A 40 -3.38 -1.26 5.62
N LEU A 41 -2.94 -1.64 4.42
CA LEU A 41 -1.91 -0.94 3.67
C LEU A 41 -2.32 0.50 3.32
N ASP A 42 -3.54 0.71 2.82
CA ASP A 42 -4.07 2.01 2.42
C ASP A 42 -4.23 2.96 3.60
N ALA A 43 -4.70 2.44 4.73
CA ALA A 43 -4.76 3.18 5.99
C ALA A 43 -3.36 3.63 6.42
N ALA A 44 -2.36 2.76 6.34
CA ALA A 44 -0.99 3.09 6.72
C ALA A 44 -0.33 4.09 5.77
N ILE A 45 -0.55 3.99 4.46
CA ILE A 45 -0.05 4.95 3.47
C ILE A 45 -0.65 6.34 3.73
N THR A 46 -1.96 6.40 3.95
CA THR A 46 -2.68 7.64 4.26
C THR A 46 -2.16 8.27 5.56
N ALA A 47 -2.06 7.48 6.63
CA ALA A 47 -1.59 7.93 7.93
C ALA A 47 -0.13 8.44 7.91
N ARG A 48 0.72 7.80 7.09
CA ARG A 48 2.12 8.21 6.86
C ARG A 48 2.26 9.36 5.87
N GLN A 49 1.18 9.75 5.20
CA GLN A 49 1.16 10.79 4.17
C GLN A 49 2.16 10.53 3.03
N LEU A 50 2.34 9.27 2.63
CA LEU A 50 3.20 8.93 1.50
C LEU A 50 2.50 9.35 0.21
N ARG A 51 2.99 10.41 -0.43
CA ARG A 51 2.42 10.96 -1.68
C ARG A 51 3.13 10.50 -2.94
N ASP A 52 4.41 10.17 -2.83
CA ASP A 52 5.20 9.69 -3.95
C ASP A 52 4.82 8.25 -4.28
N PRO A 53 4.41 7.94 -5.54
CA PRO A 53 3.99 6.60 -5.92
C PRO A 53 5.06 5.53 -5.69
N ILE A 54 6.34 5.87 -5.92
CA ILE A 54 7.45 4.94 -5.73
C ILE A 54 7.65 4.64 -4.24
N GLN A 55 7.53 5.65 -3.36
CA GLN A 55 7.56 5.45 -1.92
C GLN A 55 6.40 4.56 -1.43
N GLN A 56 5.20 4.72 -2.00
CA GLN A 56 4.05 3.86 -1.69
C GLN A 56 4.33 2.40 -2.07
N VAL A 57 4.85 2.17 -3.27
CA VAL A 57 5.23 0.82 -3.75
C VAL A 57 6.32 0.22 -2.88
N LEU A 58 7.40 0.96 -2.58
CA LEU A 58 8.49 0.49 -1.72
C LEU A 58 7.99 0.14 -0.32
N PHE A 59 7.10 0.97 0.24
CA PHE A 59 6.46 0.68 1.51
C PHE A 59 5.61 -0.59 1.45
N ALA A 60 4.77 -0.74 0.42
CA ALA A 60 3.96 -1.95 0.21
C ALA A 60 4.83 -3.21 0.09
N MET A 61 5.90 -3.17 -0.71
CA MET A 61 6.88 -4.26 -0.82
C MET A 61 7.56 -4.57 0.52
N SER A 62 7.83 -3.56 1.35
CA SER A 62 8.42 -3.77 2.69
C SER A 62 7.49 -4.53 3.64
N LYS A 63 6.18 -4.50 3.37
CA LYS A 63 5.13 -5.20 4.11
C LYS A 63 4.78 -6.58 3.54
N LEU A 64 5.55 -7.06 2.58
CA LEU A 64 5.47 -8.45 2.11
C LEU A 64 6.43 -9.36 2.89
N ALA A 65 6.05 -10.62 3.01
CA ALA A 65 6.84 -11.70 3.57
C ALA A 65 6.69 -12.97 2.71
N GLY A 66 7.45 -14.03 3.04
CA GLY A 66 7.30 -15.35 2.42
C GLY A 66 7.32 -15.31 0.88
N ARG A 67 6.38 -16.04 0.27
CA ARG A 67 6.28 -16.15 -1.19
C ARG A 67 5.88 -14.85 -1.87
N ALA A 68 5.07 -14.00 -1.22
CA ALA A 68 4.73 -12.68 -1.75
C ALA A 68 5.98 -11.80 -1.91
N LYS A 69 6.86 -11.81 -0.92
CA LYS A 69 8.13 -11.08 -0.99
C LYS A 69 9.03 -11.61 -2.11
N SER A 70 9.23 -12.93 -2.17
CA SER A 70 10.05 -13.55 -3.23
C SER A 70 9.52 -13.24 -4.62
N TRP A 71 8.20 -13.30 -4.81
CA TRP A 71 7.55 -12.93 -6.06
C TRP A 71 7.81 -11.46 -6.45
N ALA A 72 7.58 -10.52 -5.54
CA ALA A 72 7.71 -9.09 -5.83
C ALA A 72 9.14 -8.70 -6.21
N TYR A 73 10.14 -9.21 -5.47
CA TYR A 73 11.55 -8.95 -5.80
C TYR A 73 12.00 -9.72 -7.04
N GLY A 74 11.48 -10.92 -7.29
CA GLY A 74 11.73 -11.65 -8.54
C GLY A 74 11.24 -10.88 -9.77
N LYS A 75 10.02 -10.31 -9.70
CA LYS A 75 9.47 -9.48 -10.78
C LYS A 75 10.33 -8.23 -11.01
N ARG A 76 10.77 -7.57 -9.93
CA ARG A 76 11.63 -6.38 -10.03
C ARG A 76 13.05 -6.66 -10.52
N LEU A 77 13.59 -7.84 -10.24
CA LEU A 77 14.87 -8.29 -10.80
C LEU A 77 14.78 -8.48 -12.32
N ALA A 78 13.65 -9.00 -12.81
CA ALA A 78 13.42 -9.14 -14.25
C ALA A 78 13.14 -7.80 -14.94
N GLU A 79 12.37 -6.91 -14.28
CA GLU A 79 12.01 -5.60 -14.79
C GLU A 79 12.08 -4.55 -13.66
N PRO A 80 13.13 -3.70 -13.63
CA PRO A 80 13.36 -2.75 -12.54
C PRO A 80 12.21 -1.74 -12.30
N HIS A 81 11.39 -1.50 -13.32
CA HIS A 81 10.26 -0.56 -13.33
C HIS A 81 8.89 -1.26 -13.39
N CYS A 82 8.80 -2.54 -12.99
CA CYS A 82 7.57 -3.34 -13.09
C CYS A 82 6.36 -2.84 -12.28
N PHE A 83 6.54 -1.83 -11.40
CA PHE A 83 5.49 -1.25 -10.59
C PHE A 83 5.57 0.27 -10.68
N TYR A 84 4.71 0.87 -11.50
CA TYR A 84 4.72 2.32 -11.77
C TYR A 84 3.99 3.12 -10.68
N ASP A 85 2.97 2.52 -10.07
CA ASP A 85 2.18 3.09 -8.98
C ASP A 85 1.61 1.98 -8.08
N LEU A 86 0.93 2.39 -7.01
CA LEU A 86 0.37 1.48 -6.03
C LEU A 86 -0.76 0.61 -6.60
N ASP A 87 -1.55 1.13 -7.53
CA ASP A 87 -2.71 0.42 -8.09
C ASP A 87 -2.28 -0.67 -9.07
N ASP A 88 -1.25 -0.40 -9.88
CA ASP A 88 -0.57 -1.39 -10.70
C ASP A 88 0.05 -2.51 -9.84
N PHE A 89 0.76 -2.13 -8.77
CA PHE A 89 1.29 -3.10 -7.81
C PHE A 89 0.19 -3.98 -7.20
N LYS A 90 -0.92 -3.40 -6.71
CA LYS A 90 -2.04 -4.15 -6.14
C LYS A 90 -2.67 -5.08 -7.17
N ARG A 91 -2.84 -4.62 -8.41
CA ARG A 91 -3.40 -5.42 -9.51
C ARG A 91 -2.52 -6.63 -9.82
N GLU A 92 -1.22 -6.43 -9.96
CA GLU A 92 -0.28 -7.53 -10.23
C GLU A 92 -0.22 -8.51 -9.04
N LEU A 93 -0.27 -8.01 -7.80
CA LEU A 93 -0.31 -8.85 -6.61
C LEU A 93 -1.60 -9.69 -6.56
N LYS A 94 -2.76 -9.11 -6.90
CA LYS A 94 -4.02 -9.86 -7.04
C LYS A 94 -3.90 -10.97 -8.06
N LYS A 95 -3.41 -10.69 -9.26
CA LYS A 95 -3.23 -11.71 -10.31
C LYS A 95 -2.34 -12.87 -9.86
N ALA A 96 -1.35 -12.60 -9.02
CA ALA A 96 -0.39 -13.60 -8.55
C ALA A 96 -0.88 -14.44 -7.36
N PHE A 97 -1.78 -13.91 -6.54
CA PHE A 97 -2.14 -14.52 -5.25
C PHE A 97 -3.64 -14.70 -5.01
N GLU A 98 -4.52 -14.10 -5.80
CA GLU A 98 -5.93 -14.48 -5.78
C GLU A 98 -6.08 -15.85 -6.43
N PRO A 99 -6.84 -16.78 -5.82
CA PRO A 99 -7.14 -18.05 -6.45
C PRO A 99 -7.87 -17.80 -7.78
N PRO A 100 -7.62 -18.63 -8.82
CA PRO A 100 -8.38 -18.54 -10.05
C PRO A 100 -9.86 -18.62 -9.71
N GLN A 101 -10.64 -17.62 -10.11
CA GLN A 101 -12.10 -17.60 -9.94
C GLN A 101 -12.79 -18.63 -10.83
N SER A 102 -12.23 -19.82 -11.02
CA SER A 102 -12.77 -20.84 -11.91
C SER A 102 -14.28 -20.95 -11.67
N GLU A 103 -15.05 -20.59 -12.70
CA GLU A 103 -16.51 -20.59 -12.72
C GLU A 103 -17.11 -21.98 -12.44
N PHE A 104 -16.26 -23.00 -12.33
CA PHE A 104 -16.57 -24.27 -11.73
C PHE A 104 -16.24 -24.28 -10.22
N ARG A 105 -17.08 -23.59 -9.43
CA ARG A 105 -17.56 -24.25 -8.21
C ARG A 105 -18.41 -25.41 -8.70
N ALA A 106 -17.76 -26.56 -8.88
CA ALA A 106 -18.42 -27.80 -9.21
C ALA A 106 -19.63 -27.96 -8.29
N ARG A 107 -20.75 -28.28 -8.95
CA ARG A 107 -22.01 -28.75 -8.38
C ARG A 107 -21.80 -29.34 -6.99
N ALA A 108 -22.50 -28.79 -6.00
CA ALA A 108 -22.75 -29.55 -4.79
C ALA A 108 -23.33 -30.90 -5.24
N GLU A 109 -22.61 -31.96 -4.89
CA GLU A 109 -22.98 -33.34 -5.14
C GLU A 109 -24.27 -33.65 -4.35
N PHE A 110 -25.19 -34.32 -5.06
CA PHE A 110 -26.47 -34.93 -4.65
C PHE A 110 -27.68 -34.02 -4.46
#